data_AF-A0A355UHQ9-F1
#
_entry.id   AF-A0A355UHQ9-F1
#
_cell.length_a   1.000
_cell.length_b   1.000
_cell.length_c   1.000
_cell.angle_alpha   90.00
_cell.angle_beta   90.00
_cell.angle_gamma   90.00
#
_symmetry.space_group_name_H-M   'P 1'
#
loop_
_entity.id
_entity.type
_entity.pdbx_description
1 polymer ?
#
loop_
_entity_poly.entity_id
_entity_poly.type
_entity_poly.pdbx_seq_one_letter_code
_entity_poly.pdbx_strand_id
1 'polypeptide(L)'
;MQIPIQNIYYLLCYAWNKLEESDIVNVNEIDSTELIDLFAKVLSNSCSRLLKQGLDRYYVEHEDTIMGIKGKFNFSATIKQNVLPLSKTSCIYDEFDYDILHNQILKTTIGKLLRTKNLDSSLKEELHKIYVKLPPISEIVIRKSLFNQIRLHRNNYHYDFILKVCQIVNENLFIDETKGNYKFKDFTREEKSMARLFEAFVRNFYKVETDLSVSSDSITWQFESEFAEDLEMLPTMLTDITLQTKNQKIIIDTKYYKDAFQTRYDKQKINSGNLYQLFAYLKNQETDSDLTVNCEGILLYPSVQNNFVHSFKYKKHRIRIMSINLNQDWQNIRTELLKIVV
;
A
#
# COMPACT_ATOMS: atom_id res chain seq x y z
N MET A 1 21.93 2.24 -10.00
CA MET A 1 20.98 1.27 -10.57
C MET A 1 19.75 1.26 -9.67
N GLN A 2 18.54 1.16 -10.21
CA GLN A 2 17.27 1.26 -9.45
C GLN A 2 16.58 -0.11 -9.41
N ILE A 3 15.69 -0.31 -8.46
CA ILE A 3 14.87 -1.53 -8.37
C ILE A 3 13.98 -1.57 -9.63
N PRO A 4 13.90 -2.71 -10.36
CA PRO A 4 12.99 -2.86 -11.49
C PRO A 4 11.53 -2.56 -11.09
N ILE A 5 10.79 -1.86 -11.96
CA ILE A 5 9.38 -1.50 -11.70
C ILE A 5 8.49 -2.73 -11.49
N GLN A 6 8.83 -3.85 -12.13
CA GLN A 6 8.17 -5.14 -11.96
C GLN A 6 8.29 -5.64 -10.52
N ASN A 7 9.49 -5.55 -9.94
CA ASN A 7 9.70 -5.95 -8.55
C ASN A 7 9.00 -5.01 -7.58
N ILE A 8 8.93 -3.71 -7.89
CA ILE A 8 8.12 -2.77 -7.11
C ILE A 8 6.64 -3.14 -7.14
N TYR A 9 6.12 -3.58 -8.29
CA TYR A 9 4.74 -4.07 -8.41
C TYR A 9 4.49 -5.30 -7.54
N TYR A 10 5.38 -6.30 -7.56
CA TYR A 10 5.26 -7.46 -6.69
C TYR A 10 5.29 -7.06 -5.22
N LEU A 11 6.22 -6.19 -4.80
CA LEU A 11 6.29 -5.64 -3.45
C LEU A 11 4.96 -5.01 -3.02
N LEU A 12 4.33 -4.21 -3.89
CA LEU A 12 3.01 -3.62 -3.65
C LEU A 12 1.90 -4.67 -3.53
N CYS A 13 1.86 -5.66 -4.42
CA CYS A 13 0.87 -6.73 -4.38
C CYS A 13 0.92 -7.50 -3.06
N TYR A 14 2.11 -7.86 -2.59
CA TYR A 14 2.30 -8.48 -1.29
C TYR A 14 1.95 -7.54 -0.13
N ALA A 15 2.46 -6.31 -0.12
CA ALA A 15 2.18 -5.34 0.94
C ALA A 15 0.68 -5.05 1.11
N TRP A 16 -0.10 -5.18 0.03
CA TRP A 16 -1.55 -5.00 0.05
C TRP A 16 -2.37 -6.28 0.23
N ASN A 17 -1.71 -7.43 0.32
CA ASN A 17 -2.33 -8.76 0.36
C ASN A 17 -3.23 -9.01 -0.87
N LYS A 18 -2.70 -8.74 -2.06
CA LYS A 18 -3.37 -8.83 -3.38
C LYS A 18 -2.52 -9.62 -4.38
N LEU A 19 -1.90 -10.71 -3.94
CA LEU A 19 -1.06 -11.54 -4.80
C LEU A 19 -1.82 -12.05 -6.04
N GLU A 20 -3.10 -12.37 -5.92
CA GLU A 20 -3.92 -12.81 -7.06
C GLU A 20 -3.93 -11.79 -8.21
N GLU A 21 -3.69 -10.49 -7.92
CA GLU A 21 -3.62 -9.45 -8.94
C GLU A 21 -2.22 -9.33 -9.59
N SER A 22 -1.19 -10.01 -9.06
CA SER A 22 0.14 -10.03 -9.68
C SER A 22 0.16 -10.81 -10.99
N ASP A 23 -0.63 -11.88 -11.08
CA ASP A 23 -0.71 -12.73 -12.28
C ASP A 23 -1.60 -12.12 -13.37
N ILE A 24 -2.40 -11.11 -13.02
CA ILE A 24 -3.41 -10.51 -13.90
C ILE A 24 -2.81 -9.40 -14.76
N VAL A 25 -1.78 -8.72 -14.25
CA VAL A 25 -1.06 -7.71 -15.00
C VAL A 25 0.23 -8.34 -15.48
N ASN A 26 0.34 -8.62 -16.78
CA ASN A 26 1.60 -9.10 -17.36
C ASN A 26 2.64 -7.97 -17.37
N VAL A 27 3.26 -7.72 -16.22
CA VAL A 27 4.22 -6.61 -16.04
C VAL A 27 5.52 -6.86 -16.83
N ASN A 28 5.74 -8.12 -17.25
CA ASN A 28 6.88 -8.49 -18.10
C ASN A 28 6.81 -7.85 -19.49
N GLU A 29 5.61 -7.43 -19.95
CA GLU A 29 5.41 -6.74 -21.23
C GLU A 29 5.58 -5.21 -21.13
N ILE A 30 5.86 -4.67 -19.93
CA ILE A 30 6.07 -3.23 -19.76
C ILE A 30 7.53 -2.92 -20.09
N ASP A 31 7.78 -2.44 -21.31
CA ASP A 31 9.09 -1.93 -21.76
C ASP A 31 9.46 -0.56 -21.13
N SER A 32 8.60 -0.01 -20.26
CA SER A 32 8.85 1.26 -19.58
C SER A 32 9.65 1.09 -18.28
N THR A 33 10.38 2.14 -17.91
CA THR A 33 11.10 2.25 -16.64
C THR A 33 10.38 3.17 -15.64
N GLU A 34 9.27 3.78 -16.03
CA GLU A 34 8.55 4.77 -15.22
C GLU A 34 7.40 4.13 -14.44
N LEU A 35 7.28 4.46 -13.14
CA LEU A 35 6.22 3.94 -12.29
C LEU A 35 4.82 4.39 -12.70
N ILE A 36 4.71 5.54 -13.35
CA ILE A 36 3.42 6.04 -13.82
C ILE A 36 2.83 5.12 -14.89
N ASP A 37 3.69 4.56 -15.75
CA ASP A 37 3.30 3.62 -16.80
C ASP A 37 2.86 2.30 -16.19
N LEU A 38 3.56 1.83 -15.14
CA LEU A 38 3.11 0.67 -14.35
C LEU A 38 1.69 0.90 -13.81
N PHE A 39 1.44 2.00 -13.12
CA PHE A 39 0.12 2.25 -12.54
C PHE A 39 -0.96 2.46 -13.60
N ALA A 40 -0.62 3.08 -14.72
CA ALA A 40 -1.53 3.21 -15.85
C ALA A 40 -1.91 1.85 -16.45
N LYS A 41 -0.94 0.94 -16.61
CA LYS A 41 -1.20 -0.42 -17.12
C LYS A 41 -2.04 -1.23 -16.14
N VAL A 42 -1.69 -1.19 -14.85
CA VAL A 42 -2.44 -1.86 -13.78
C VAL A 42 -3.88 -1.36 -13.76
N LEU A 43 -4.10 -0.05 -13.73
CA LEU A 43 -5.45 0.52 -13.76
C LEU A 43 -6.19 0.18 -15.06
N SER A 44 -5.52 0.21 -16.21
CA SER A 44 -6.12 -0.14 -17.49
C SER A 44 -6.69 -1.57 -17.47
N ASN A 45 -5.88 -2.53 -17.02
CA ASN A 45 -6.27 -3.93 -16.94
C ASN A 45 -7.37 -4.17 -15.89
N SER A 46 -7.18 -3.64 -14.68
CA SER A 46 -8.15 -3.81 -13.59
C SER A 46 -9.49 -3.14 -13.90
N CYS A 47 -9.50 -1.96 -14.51
CA CYS A 47 -10.73 -1.29 -14.94
C CYS A 47 -11.43 -2.01 -16.09
N SER A 48 -10.67 -2.56 -17.04
CA SER A 48 -11.24 -3.36 -18.12
C SER A 48 -11.95 -4.61 -17.60
N ARG A 49 -11.41 -5.24 -16.56
CA ARG A 49 -12.06 -6.35 -15.84
C ARG A 49 -13.29 -5.87 -15.07
N LEU A 50 -13.16 -4.76 -14.33
CA LEU A 50 -14.27 -4.16 -13.58
C LEU A 50 -15.46 -3.85 -14.50
N LEU A 51 -15.23 -3.25 -15.67
CA LEU A 51 -16.28 -2.97 -16.66
C LEU A 51 -16.97 -4.24 -17.18
N LYS A 52 -16.24 -5.36 -17.30
CA LYS A 52 -16.82 -6.66 -17.68
C LYS A 52 -17.65 -7.29 -16.56
N GLN A 53 -17.24 -7.10 -15.31
CA GLN A 53 -17.96 -7.60 -14.13
C GLN A 53 -19.18 -6.73 -13.78
N GLY A 54 -19.16 -5.46 -14.19
CA GLY A 54 -20.17 -4.46 -13.87
C GLY A 54 -19.67 -3.49 -12.80
N LEU A 55 -19.89 -2.20 -13.02
CA LEU A 55 -19.62 -1.18 -12.00
C LEU A 55 -20.65 -1.29 -10.89
N ASP A 56 -20.20 -1.08 -9.66
CA ASP A 56 -21.09 -1.00 -8.51
C ASP A 56 -22.01 0.22 -8.62
N ARG A 57 -23.19 0.10 -8.03
CA ARG A 57 -24.25 1.13 -8.02
C ARG A 57 -24.81 1.22 -6.62
N TYR A 58 -25.21 2.42 -6.25
CA TYR A 58 -25.85 2.64 -4.95
C TYR A 58 -26.97 3.66 -5.07
N TYR A 59 -27.85 3.66 -4.07
CA TYR A 59 -28.85 4.71 -3.94
C TYR A 59 -28.17 6.01 -3.51
N VAL A 60 -28.21 7.00 -4.41
CA VAL A 60 -27.70 8.35 -4.18
C VAL A 60 -28.90 9.25 -3.96
N GLU A 61 -28.88 10.04 -2.89
CA GLU A 61 -29.92 11.03 -2.60
C GLU A 61 -29.71 12.24 -3.53
N HIS A 62 -30.74 12.55 -4.32
CA HIS A 62 -30.80 13.72 -5.18
C HIS A 62 -31.82 14.70 -4.63
N GLU A 63 -31.48 16.00 -4.67
CA GLU A 63 -32.41 17.10 -4.40
C GLU A 63 -32.52 17.96 -5.67
N ASP A 64 -33.64 17.81 -6.39
CA ASP A 64 -33.86 18.49 -7.67
C ASP A 64 -35.22 19.18 -7.73
N THR A 65 -35.29 20.25 -8.52
CA THR A 65 -36.56 20.92 -8.86
C THR A 65 -37.10 20.36 -10.17
N ILE A 66 -38.13 19.51 -10.09
CA ILE A 66 -38.70 18.76 -11.22
C ILE A 66 -40.14 19.18 -11.50
N MET A 67 -40.66 18.86 -12.68
CA MET A 67 -42.09 18.97 -12.97
C MET A 67 -42.85 17.81 -12.29
N GLY A 68 -43.87 18.13 -11.49
CA GLY A 68 -44.58 17.14 -10.69
C GLY A 68 -43.88 16.83 -9.36
N ILE A 69 -44.12 15.63 -8.80
CA ILE A 69 -43.59 15.19 -7.49
C ILE A 69 -42.92 13.81 -7.68
N LYS A 70 -41.68 13.65 -7.19
CA LYS A 70 -40.91 12.38 -7.18
C LYS A 70 -40.31 12.20 -5.79
N GLY A 71 -40.56 11.08 -5.13
CA GLY A 71 -40.06 10.84 -3.77
C GLY A 71 -40.60 11.82 -2.73
N LYS A 72 -39.71 12.35 -1.87
CA LYS A 72 -40.05 13.21 -0.75
C LYS A 72 -40.13 14.67 -1.18
N PHE A 73 -41.32 15.24 -1.11
CA PHE A 73 -41.56 16.65 -1.39
C PHE A 73 -40.91 17.58 -0.35
N ASN A 74 -40.03 18.48 -0.78
CA ASN A 74 -39.41 19.50 0.06
C ASN A 74 -40.22 20.81 -0.03
N PHE A 75 -41.23 20.93 0.83
CA PHE A 75 -42.11 22.11 0.87
C PHE A 75 -41.33 23.41 1.12
N SER A 76 -40.38 23.40 2.07
CA SER A 76 -39.58 24.57 2.43
C SER A 76 -38.78 25.11 1.25
N ALA A 77 -38.07 24.23 0.51
CA ALA A 77 -37.31 24.63 -0.66
C ALA A 77 -38.22 25.10 -1.80
N THR A 78 -39.32 24.40 -2.04
CA THR A 78 -40.30 24.71 -3.09
C THR A 78 -40.90 26.12 -2.93
N ILE A 79 -41.30 26.49 -1.70
CA ILE A 79 -41.84 27.83 -1.41
C ILE A 79 -40.74 28.88 -1.51
N LYS A 80 -39.55 28.62 -0.95
CA LYS A 80 -38.42 29.58 -1.01
C LYS A 80 -37.96 29.88 -2.42
N GLN A 81 -37.96 28.89 -3.32
CA GLN A 81 -37.57 29.07 -4.72
C GLN A 81 -38.71 29.61 -5.60
N ASN A 82 -39.94 29.68 -5.08
CA ASN A 82 -41.15 30.10 -5.79
C ASN A 82 -41.37 29.36 -7.13
N VAL A 83 -41.19 28.03 -7.12
CA VAL A 83 -41.22 27.19 -8.33
C VAL A 83 -42.60 26.57 -8.62
N LEU A 84 -43.55 26.65 -7.67
CA LEU A 84 -44.93 26.17 -7.83
C LEU A 84 -45.69 26.79 -9.02
N PRO A 85 -45.59 28.12 -9.28
CA PRO A 85 -46.27 28.71 -10.45
C PRO A 85 -45.78 28.14 -11.79
N LEU A 86 -44.56 27.60 -11.82
CA LEU A 86 -43.96 26.95 -12.99
C LEU A 86 -44.32 25.46 -13.07
N SER A 87 -45.26 24.98 -12.23
CA SER A 87 -45.62 23.56 -12.09
C SER A 87 -44.43 22.67 -11.71
N LYS A 88 -43.46 23.24 -10.99
CA LYS A 88 -42.27 22.53 -10.50
C LYS A 88 -42.28 22.43 -8.98
N THR A 89 -41.70 21.37 -8.45
CA THR A 89 -41.48 21.18 -7.02
C THR A 89 -40.07 20.73 -6.73
N SER A 90 -39.50 21.19 -5.61
CA SER A 90 -38.24 20.69 -5.09
C SER A 90 -38.50 19.37 -4.35
N CYS A 91 -37.86 18.31 -4.81
CA CYS A 91 -38.06 16.95 -4.34
C CYS A 91 -36.72 16.31 -3.97
N ILE A 92 -36.73 15.54 -2.89
CA ILE A 92 -35.62 14.70 -2.44
C ILE A 92 -35.97 13.24 -2.74
N TYR A 93 -35.14 12.55 -3.51
CA TYR A 93 -35.40 11.15 -3.89
C TYR A 93 -34.09 10.39 -4.08
N ASP A 94 -34.15 9.08 -3.86
CA ASP A 94 -33.02 8.19 -4.07
C ASP A 94 -33.04 7.63 -5.50
N GLU A 95 -31.90 7.70 -6.20
CA GLU A 95 -31.72 7.11 -7.53
C GLU A 95 -30.59 6.08 -7.51
N PHE A 96 -30.77 4.96 -8.21
CA PHE A 96 -29.78 3.89 -8.26
C PHE A 96 -28.72 4.18 -9.31
N ASP A 97 -27.67 4.88 -8.90
CA ASP A 97 -26.69 5.52 -9.78
C ASP A 97 -25.28 4.92 -9.64
N TYR A 98 -24.46 5.10 -10.68
CA TYR A 98 -23.03 4.84 -10.70
C TYR A 98 -22.21 5.99 -10.08
N ASP A 99 -22.79 7.18 -9.87
CA ASP A 99 -22.10 8.36 -9.33
C ASP A 99 -21.82 8.27 -7.82
N ILE A 100 -21.11 7.20 -7.43
CA ILE A 100 -20.76 6.86 -6.06
C ILE A 100 -19.26 7.02 -5.82
N LEU A 101 -18.87 7.21 -4.55
CA LEU A 101 -17.53 7.69 -4.17
C LEU A 101 -16.36 6.90 -4.80
N HIS A 102 -16.41 5.56 -4.79
CA HIS A 102 -15.32 4.77 -5.36
C HIS A 102 -15.24 4.84 -6.89
N ASN A 103 -16.39 4.98 -7.58
CA ASN A 103 -16.43 5.22 -9.03
C ASN A 103 -15.96 6.64 -9.37
N GLN A 104 -16.32 7.64 -8.56
CA GLN A 104 -15.85 9.02 -8.70
C GLN A 104 -14.32 9.12 -8.54
N ILE A 105 -13.76 8.45 -7.52
CA ILE A 105 -12.32 8.37 -7.31
C ILE A 105 -11.63 7.72 -8.51
N LEU A 106 -12.19 6.61 -9.00
CA LEU A 106 -11.64 5.90 -10.16
C LEU A 106 -11.61 6.79 -11.40
N LYS A 107 -12.76 7.38 -11.77
CA LYS A 107 -12.88 8.24 -12.94
C LYS A 107 -11.97 9.46 -12.85
N THR A 108 -11.96 10.12 -11.70
CA THR A 108 -11.08 11.27 -11.45
C THR A 108 -9.61 10.88 -11.59
N THR A 109 -9.20 9.73 -11.04
CA THR A 109 -7.82 9.25 -11.13
C THR A 109 -7.40 9.02 -12.57
N ILE A 110 -8.23 8.33 -13.36
CA ILE A 110 -7.97 8.11 -14.79
C ILE A 110 -7.90 9.46 -15.52
N GLY A 111 -8.84 10.38 -15.24
CA GLY A 111 -8.84 11.73 -15.81
C GLY A 111 -7.57 12.52 -15.49
N LYS A 112 -6.99 12.37 -14.30
CA LYS A 112 -5.70 12.97 -13.95
C LYS A 112 -4.53 12.31 -14.67
N LEU A 113 -4.52 10.98 -14.80
CA LEU A 113 -3.49 10.24 -15.55
C LEU A 113 -3.45 10.66 -17.02
N LEU A 114 -4.62 10.81 -17.66
CA LEU A 114 -4.71 11.31 -19.04
C LEU A 114 -4.13 12.74 -19.22
N ARG A 115 -4.09 13.53 -18.14
CA ARG A 115 -3.50 14.87 -18.08
C ARG A 115 -2.06 14.89 -17.54
N THR A 116 -1.47 13.73 -17.29
CA THR A 116 -0.10 13.62 -16.74
C THR A 116 0.93 13.68 -17.86
N LYS A 117 2.02 14.42 -17.63
CA LYS A 117 3.18 14.46 -18.54
C LYS A 117 3.98 13.15 -18.42
N ASN A 118 4.63 12.73 -19.50
CA ASN A 118 5.51 11.55 -19.56
C ASN A 118 4.80 10.19 -19.37
N LEU A 119 3.48 10.14 -19.49
CA LEU A 119 2.77 8.86 -19.62
C LEU A 119 2.95 8.35 -21.06
N ASP A 120 3.29 7.07 -21.22
CA ASP A 120 3.40 6.43 -22.53
C ASP A 120 2.12 6.60 -23.37
N SER A 121 2.28 6.86 -24.67
CA SER A 121 1.14 7.17 -25.54
C SER A 121 0.20 5.97 -25.73
N SER A 122 0.72 4.75 -25.79
CA SER A 122 -0.11 3.55 -25.94
C SER A 122 -0.96 3.31 -24.67
N LEU A 123 -0.36 3.48 -23.48
CA LEU A 123 -1.08 3.36 -22.21
C LEU A 123 -2.11 4.47 -22.03
N LYS A 124 -1.79 5.68 -22.48
CA LYS A 124 -2.72 6.80 -22.47
C LYS A 124 -3.96 6.51 -23.33
N GLU A 125 -3.79 5.91 -24.51
CA GLU A 125 -4.90 5.49 -25.36
C GLU A 125 -5.74 4.38 -24.73
N GLU A 126 -5.12 3.38 -24.09
CA GLU A 126 -5.83 2.34 -23.36
C GLU A 126 -6.70 2.93 -22.23
N LEU A 127 -6.12 3.81 -21.41
CA LEU A 127 -6.85 4.52 -20.36
C LEU A 127 -7.95 5.41 -20.92
N HIS A 128 -7.74 6.06 -22.06
CA HIS A 128 -8.75 6.90 -22.68
C HIS A 128 -9.97 6.08 -23.13
N LYS A 129 -9.75 4.91 -23.73
CA LYS A 129 -10.82 3.97 -24.10
C LYS A 129 -11.66 3.55 -22.90
N ILE A 130 -11.04 3.35 -21.74
CA ILE A 130 -11.73 3.03 -20.48
C ILE A 130 -12.51 4.25 -19.99
N TYR A 131 -11.87 5.42 -19.98
CA TYR A 131 -12.48 6.67 -19.52
C TYR A 131 -13.79 7.00 -20.25
N VAL A 132 -13.82 6.82 -21.58
CA VAL A 132 -15.00 7.06 -22.41
C VAL A 132 -16.11 6.01 -22.20
N LYS A 133 -15.75 4.79 -21.77
CA LYS A 133 -16.72 3.73 -21.46
C LYS A 133 -17.36 3.86 -20.08
N LEU A 134 -16.81 4.71 -19.20
CA LEU A 134 -17.39 4.95 -17.89
C LEU A 134 -18.72 5.69 -18.04
N PRO A 135 -19.74 5.34 -17.24
CA PRO A 135 -21.00 6.07 -17.22
C PRO A 135 -20.81 7.53 -16.76
N PRO A 136 -21.86 8.37 -16.87
CA PRO A 136 -21.86 9.70 -16.27
C PRO A 136 -21.60 9.57 -14.77
N ILE A 137 -20.40 9.97 -14.35
CA ILE A 137 -19.87 9.94 -12.99
C ILE A 137 -19.14 11.27 -12.84
N SER A 138 -19.30 11.93 -11.71
CA SER A 138 -18.73 13.23 -11.42
C SER A 138 -17.23 13.12 -11.11
N GLU A 139 -16.42 14.06 -11.61
CA GLU A 139 -15.04 14.21 -11.12
C GLU A 139 -15.05 14.97 -9.79
N ILE A 140 -14.20 14.56 -8.84
CA ILE A 140 -14.16 15.13 -7.49
C ILE A 140 -12.74 15.55 -7.10
N VAL A 141 -12.63 16.44 -6.12
CA VAL A 141 -11.33 16.76 -5.52
C VAL A 141 -10.93 15.63 -4.57
N ILE A 142 -10.02 14.77 -5.03
CA ILE A 142 -9.53 13.64 -4.22
C ILE A 142 -8.72 14.15 -3.04
N ARG A 143 -9.16 13.78 -1.83
CA ARG A 143 -8.44 13.96 -0.56
C ARG A 143 -8.22 12.59 0.08
N LYS A 144 -7.15 12.45 0.87
CA LYS A 144 -6.83 11.20 1.58
C LYS A 144 -7.99 10.70 2.46
N SER A 145 -8.73 11.62 3.08
CA SER A 145 -9.89 11.30 3.91
C SER A 145 -11.02 10.58 3.17
N LEU A 146 -11.14 10.75 1.85
CA LEU A 146 -12.20 10.09 1.07
C LEU A 146 -12.00 8.58 1.01
N PHE A 147 -10.75 8.10 0.91
CA PHE A 147 -10.47 6.66 0.91
C PHE A 147 -10.91 5.98 2.21
N ASN A 148 -10.84 6.69 3.35
CA ASN A 148 -11.30 6.20 4.66
C ASN A 148 -12.83 6.13 4.79
N GLN A 149 -13.57 6.84 3.93
CA GLN A 149 -15.04 6.82 3.95
C GLN A 149 -15.61 5.62 3.18
N ILE A 150 -14.82 5.02 2.29
CA ILE A 150 -15.26 3.89 1.48
C ILE A 150 -15.37 2.65 2.37
N ARG A 151 -16.55 2.05 2.40
CA ARG A 151 -16.78 0.75 3.03
C ARG A 151 -17.02 -0.27 1.94
N LEU A 152 -16.06 -1.17 1.76
CA LEU A 152 -16.19 -2.28 0.84
C LEU A 152 -16.79 -3.48 1.57
N HIS A 153 -17.68 -4.18 0.87
CA HIS A 153 -18.30 -5.42 1.29
C HIS A 153 -17.91 -6.53 0.30
N ARG A 154 -18.32 -7.77 0.60
CA ARG A 154 -17.93 -8.95 -0.19
C ARG A 154 -18.20 -8.80 -1.70
N ASN A 155 -19.27 -8.12 -2.09
CA ASN A 155 -19.70 -7.99 -3.49
C ASN A 155 -18.87 -6.98 -4.29
N ASN A 156 -18.30 -5.95 -3.65
CA ASN A 156 -17.51 -4.91 -4.29
C ASN A 156 -16.04 -4.92 -3.87
N TYR A 157 -15.57 -5.98 -3.21
CA TYR A 157 -14.19 -6.11 -2.74
C TYR A 157 -13.14 -6.09 -3.87
N HIS A 158 -13.56 -6.36 -5.12
CA HIS A 158 -12.71 -6.21 -6.29
C HIS A 158 -12.26 -4.75 -6.54
N TYR A 159 -12.96 -3.75 -5.98
CA TYR A 159 -12.50 -2.35 -5.99
C TYR A 159 -11.33 -2.09 -5.06
N ASP A 160 -11.09 -2.92 -4.03
CA ASP A 160 -10.07 -2.65 -3.01
C ASP A 160 -8.67 -2.44 -3.60
N PHE A 161 -8.28 -3.31 -4.53
CA PHE A 161 -6.99 -3.20 -5.22
C PHE A 161 -6.92 -1.95 -6.10
N ILE A 162 -7.97 -1.71 -6.90
CA ILE A 162 -8.06 -0.54 -7.78
C ILE A 162 -7.95 0.75 -6.96
N LEU A 163 -8.65 0.83 -5.83
CA LEU A 163 -8.65 2.00 -4.96
C LEU A 163 -7.30 2.22 -4.27
N LYS A 164 -6.59 1.16 -3.89
CA LYS A 164 -5.21 1.25 -3.37
C LYS A 164 -4.25 1.83 -4.42
N VAL A 165 -4.38 1.40 -5.67
CA VAL A 165 -3.62 1.98 -6.79
C VAL A 165 -4.00 3.44 -7.01
N CYS A 166 -5.31 3.76 -7.04
CA CYS A 166 -5.78 5.14 -7.14
C CYS A 166 -5.24 6.01 -6.00
N GLN A 167 -5.16 5.48 -4.79
CA GLN A 167 -4.62 6.20 -3.64
C GLN A 167 -3.15 6.57 -3.85
N ILE A 168 -2.29 5.60 -4.18
CA ILE A 168 -0.86 5.88 -4.44
C ILE A 168 -0.69 6.88 -5.58
N VAL A 169 -1.44 6.70 -6.67
CA VAL A 169 -1.37 7.61 -7.81
C VAL A 169 -1.72 9.04 -7.37
N ASN A 170 -2.81 9.24 -6.63
CA ASN A 170 -3.22 10.58 -6.21
C ASN A 170 -2.33 11.20 -5.11
N GLU A 171 -1.74 10.39 -4.23
CA GLU A 171 -0.79 10.88 -3.23
C GLU A 171 0.52 11.38 -3.85
N ASN A 172 0.84 10.91 -5.07
CA ASN A 172 2.08 11.22 -5.76
C ASN A 172 1.91 12.05 -7.04
N LEU A 173 0.68 12.48 -7.37
CA LEU A 173 0.42 13.40 -8.50
C LEU A 173 0.38 14.85 -8.00
N PHE A 174 1.20 15.69 -8.62
CA PHE A 174 1.26 17.13 -8.35
C PHE A 174 0.82 17.92 -9.58
N ILE A 175 0.20 19.08 -9.36
CA ILE A 175 -0.15 20.00 -10.44
C ILE A 175 1.13 20.70 -10.90
N ASP A 176 1.39 20.66 -12.20
CA ASP A 176 2.45 21.44 -12.84
C ASP A 176 1.90 22.82 -13.17
N GLU A 177 2.59 23.86 -12.69
CA GLU A 177 2.24 25.28 -12.83
C GLU A 177 2.02 25.70 -14.29
N THR A 178 2.57 24.94 -15.25
CA THR A 178 2.65 25.40 -16.63
C THR A 178 1.45 25.14 -17.53
N LYS A 179 0.37 24.43 -17.12
CA LYS A 179 -0.85 24.24 -17.97
C LYS A 179 -1.99 23.41 -17.35
N GLY A 180 -2.05 23.24 -16.03
CA GLY A 180 -3.03 22.31 -15.42
C GLY A 180 -2.77 20.83 -15.76
N ASN A 181 -1.55 20.53 -16.20
CA ASN A 181 -1.04 19.18 -16.37
C ASN A 181 -0.57 18.62 -15.02
N TYR A 182 -0.55 17.31 -14.89
CA TYR A 182 0.00 16.67 -13.69
C TYR A 182 1.41 16.14 -13.92
N LYS A 183 2.19 16.05 -12.84
CA LYS A 183 3.49 15.40 -12.79
C LYS A 183 3.48 14.37 -11.68
N PHE A 184 3.87 13.14 -12.02
CA PHE A 184 4.01 12.07 -11.04
C PHE A 184 5.37 12.17 -10.34
N LYS A 185 5.38 12.10 -9.01
CA LYS A 185 6.58 12.00 -8.20
C LYS A 185 6.81 10.53 -7.87
N ASP A 186 7.94 10.02 -8.31
CA ASP A 186 8.39 8.67 -7.97
C ASP A 186 8.64 8.53 -6.46
N PHE A 187 7.78 7.75 -5.79
CA PHE A 187 7.82 7.53 -4.33
C PHE A 187 8.98 6.61 -3.91
N THR A 188 9.62 5.88 -4.83
CA THR A 188 10.74 4.98 -4.48
C THR A 188 11.98 5.75 -4.04
N ARG A 189 12.03 7.05 -4.36
CA ARG A 189 13.07 7.98 -3.92
C ARG A 189 12.93 8.38 -2.46
N GLU A 190 11.75 8.15 -1.87
CA GLU A 190 11.47 8.47 -0.47
C GLU A 190 11.73 7.25 0.43
N GLU A 191 12.80 7.34 1.22
CA GLU A 191 13.25 6.25 2.09
C GLU A 191 12.16 5.76 3.05
N LYS A 192 11.39 6.67 3.66
CA LYS A 192 10.32 6.33 4.60
C LYS A 192 9.18 5.55 3.93
N SER A 193 8.82 5.93 2.71
CA SER A 193 7.75 5.28 1.94
C SER A 193 8.17 3.87 1.54
N MET A 194 9.41 3.71 1.09
CA MET A 194 9.99 2.41 0.77
C MET A 194 10.24 1.52 1.98
N ALA A 195 10.62 2.08 3.13
CA ALA A 195 10.76 1.32 4.37
C ALA A 195 9.44 0.66 4.77
N ARG A 196 8.34 1.43 4.78
CA ARG A 196 7.00 0.91 5.08
C ARG A 196 6.54 -0.12 4.06
N LEU A 197 6.81 0.12 2.77
CA LEU A 197 6.50 -0.85 1.71
C LEU A 197 7.26 -2.15 1.93
N PHE A 198 8.56 -2.08 2.19
CA PHE A 198 9.41 -3.25 2.36
C PHE A 198 9.04 -4.05 3.62
N GLU A 199 8.76 -3.38 4.73
CA GLU A 199 8.28 -4.00 5.97
C GLU A 199 6.96 -4.76 5.72
N ALA A 200 5.96 -4.10 5.13
CA ALA A 200 4.67 -4.71 4.83
C ALA A 200 4.79 -5.85 3.82
N PHE A 201 5.67 -5.69 2.83
CA PHE A 201 6.01 -6.72 1.85
C PHE A 201 6.56 -7.97 2.55
N VAL A 202 7.63 -7.85 3.34
CA VAL A 202 8.28 -9.01 3.98
C VAL A 202 7.32 -9.70 4.93
N ARG A 203 6.53 -8.94 5.70
CA ARG A 203 5.50 -9.48 6.59
C ARG A 203 4.47 -10.32 5.83
N ASN A 204 3.86 -9.75 4.79
CA ASN A 204 2.82 -10.44 4.04
C ASN A 204 3.38 -11.55 3.15
N PHE A 205 4.62 -11.42 2.70
CA PHE A 205 5.33 -12.47 1.97
C PHE A 205 5.40 -13.74 2.80
N TYR A 206 5.95 -13.70 4.01
CA TYR A 206 6.02 -14.89 4.86
C TYR A 206 4.65 -15.40 5.27
N LYS A 207 3.67 -14.52 5.44
CA LYS A 207 2.29 -14.91 5.77
C LYS A 207 1.62 -15.71 4.64
N VAL A 208 1.93 -15.41 3.39
CA VAL A 208 1.34 -16.05 2.21
C VAL A 208 2.14 -17.28 1.78
N GLU A 209 3.47 -17.19 1.83
CA GLU A 209 4.37 -18.18 1.22
C GLU A 209 4.86 -19.26 2.20
N THR A 210 4.47 -19.18 3.47
CA THR A 210 4.86 -20.16 4.50
C THR A 210 3.72 -20.49 5.44
N ASP A 211 3.78 -21.67 6.07
CA ASP A 211 2.84 -22.09 7.12
C ASP A 211 3.22 -21.57 8.52
N LEU A 212 4.14 -20.60 8.59
CA LEU A 212 4.62 -20.03 9.85
C LEU A 212 3.54 -19.11 10.45
N SER A 213 3.50 -19.05 11.79
CA SER A 213 2.74 -17.98 12.45
C SER A 213 3.47 -16.66 12.25
N VAL A 214 2.87 -15.73 11.53
CA VAL A 214 3.44 -14.41 11.23
C VAL A 214 2.67 -13.31 11.95
N SER A 215 3.36 -12.55 12.79
CA SER A 215 2.79 -11.47 13.60
C SER A 215 3.72 -10.25 13.67
N SER A 216 3.20 -9.15 14.22
CA SER A 216 3.97 -8.03 14.78
C SER A 216 3.73 -8.07 16.28
N ASP A 217 4.75 -8.46 17.04
CA ASP A 217 4.65 -8.71 18.48
C ASP A 217 4.92 -7.41 19.25
N SER A 218 4.10 -7.14 20.26
CA SER A 218 4.43 -6.16 21.29
C SER A 218 5.25 -6.84 22.39
N ILE A 219 6.47 -6.36 22.59
CA ILE A 219 7.38 -6.85 23.63
C ILE A 219 7.33 -5.87 24.79
N THR A 220 7.13 -6.37 26.00
CA THR A 220 7.17 -5.55 27.22
C THR A 220 8.61 -5.38 27.68
N TRP A 221 8.98 -4.19 28.15
CA TRP A 221 10.29 -3.97 28.79
C TRP A 221 10.39 -4.76 30.08
N GLN A 222 11.55 -5.39 30.32
CA GLN A 222 11.83 -6.09 31.58
C GLN A 222 12.42 -5.16 32.65
N PHE A 223 12.06 -3.87 32.60
CA PHE A 223 12.52 -2.90 33.61
C PHE A 223 11.65 -3.01 34.86
N GLU A 224 12.30 -2.85 36.01
CA GLU A 224 11.64 -2.73 37.29
C GLU A 224 11.57 -1.24 37.66
N SER A 225 10.44 -0.81 38.21
CA SER A 225 10.24 0.57 38.67
C SER A 225 9.54 0.54 40.03
N GLU A 226 9.85 1.52 40.88
CA GLU A 226 9.16 1.72 42.16
C GLU A 226 7.73 2.23 41.96
N PHE A 227 7.48 2.95 40.86
CA PHE A 227 6.17 3.50 40.48
C PHE A 227 5.71 2.87 39.16
N ALA A 228 4.46 2.40 39.12
CA ALA A 228 3.90 1.74 37.94
C ALA A 228 3.70 2.75 36.79
N GLU A 229 3.42 4.00 37.11
CA GLU A 229 3.20 5.10 36.16
C GLU A 229 4.46 5.39 35.32
N ASP A 230 5.65 5.14 35.87
CA ASP A 230 6.91 5.33 35.14
C ASP A 230 7.09 4.29 34.03
N LEU A 231 6.54 3.08 34.20
CA LEU A 231 6.56 2.04 33.17
C LEU A 231 5.69 2.43 31.96
N GLU A 232 4.63 3.22 32.17
CA GLU A 232 3.78 3.74 31.09
C GLU A 232 4.49 4.79 30.22
N MET A 233 5.57 5.41 30.73
CA MET A 233 6.39 6.36 29.96
C MET A 233 7.36 5.66 28.99
N LEU A 234 7.52 4.35 29.09
CA LEU A 234 8.43 3.59 28.23
C LEU A 234 7.89 3.50 26.79
N PRO A 235 8.76 3.61 25.78
CA PRO A 235 8.35 3.47 24.40
C PRO A 235 7.88 2.03 24.14
N THR A 236 6.85 1.85 23.32
CA THR A 236 6.38 0.51 22.94
C THR A 236 7.41 -0.17 22.04
N MET A 237 7.84 -1.39 22.38
CA MET A 237 8.61 -2.25 21.47
C MET A 237 7.66 -3.05 20.60
N LEU A 238 7.61 -2.71 19.31
CA LEU A 238 6.86 -3.45 18.30
C LEU A 238 7.84 -4.01 17.28
N THR A 239 7.80 -5.32 17.08
CA THR A 239 8.60 -5.97 16.04
C THR A 239 7.98 -5.76 14.68
N ASP A 240 8.80 -5.58 13.65
CA ASP A 240 8.30 -5.51 12.27
C ASP A 240 7.66 -6.85 11.89
N ILE A 241 8.42 -7.94 11.98
CA ILE A 241 7.94 -9.29 11.71
C ILE A 241 8.44 -10.23 12.81
N THR A 242 7.53 -11.04 13.34
CA THR A 242 7.85 -12.21 14.15
C THR A 242 7.31 -13.45 13.47
N LEU A 243 8.19 -14.42 13.25
CA LEU A 243 7.86 -15.72 12.70
C LEU A 243 8.01 -16.75 13.81
N GLN A 244 7.00 -17.61 13.95
CA GLN A 244 7.00 -18.59 15.02
C GLN A 244 6.49 -19.95 14.55
N THR A 245 7.22 -20.99 14.95
CA THR A 245 6.76 -22.38 14.97
C THR A 245 6.68 -22.87 16.42
N LYS A 246 6.35 -24.15 16.63
CA LYS A 246 6.41 -24.75 17.96
C LYS A 246 7.83 -24.72 18.57
N ASN A 247 8.87 -24.73 17.73
CA ASN A 247 10.25 -24.97 18.18
C ASN A 247 11.20 -23.80 17.88
N GLN A 248 10.77 -22.80 17.10
CA GLN A 248 11.62 -21.70 16.67
C GLN A 248 10.85 -20.38 16.66
N LYS A 249 11.51 -19.33 17.16
CA LYS A 249 11.06 -17.94 17.05
C LYS A 249 12.12 -17.12 16.33
N ILE A 250 11.70 -16.35 15.34
CA ILE A 250 12.56 -15.46 14.55
C ILE A 250 11.95 -14.06 14.59
N ILE A 251 12.71 -13.07 15.00
CA ILE A 251 12.35 -11.66 14.91
C ILE A 251 13.12 -11.06 13.74
N ILE A 252 12.40 -10.56 12.75
CA ILE A 252 12.97 -9.87 11.59
C ILE A 252 12.65 -8.39 11.73
N ASP A 253 13.68 -7.56 11.71
CA ASP A 253 13.59 -6.11 11.68
C ASP A 253 14.10 -5.62 10.32
N THR A 254 13.22 -4.96 9.57
CA THR A 254 13.46 -4.57 8.19
C THR A 254 13.91 -3.12 8.15
N LYS A 255 14.85 -2.82 7.24
CA LYS A 255 15.33 -1.44 7.08
C LYS A 255 15.57 -1.13 5.62
N TYR A 256 15.20 0.07 5.21
CA TYR A 256 15.45 0.58 3.87
C TYR A 256 16.36 1.81 3.96
N TYR A 257 17.57 1.71 3.43
CA TYR A 257 18.50 2.83 3.29
C TYR A 257 19.06 2.84 1.88
N LYS A 258 19.48 4.01 1.38
CA LYS A 258 20.26 4.09 0.14
C LYS A 258 21.59 3.33 0.24
N ASP A 259 22.22 3.37 1.42
CA ASP A 259 23.42 2.63 1.76
C ASP A 259 23.19 1.86 3.07
N ALA A 260 23.22 0.53 3.02
CA ALA A 260 23.01 -0.32 4.20
C ALA A 260 24.17 -0.24 5.22
N PHE A 261 25.33 0.25 4.79
CA PHE A 261 26.52 0.42 5.61
C PHE A 261 26.89 1.89 5.74
N GLN A 262 27.31 2.30 6.96
CA GLN A 262 27.94 3.60 7.16
C GLN A 262 29.42 3.49 6.82
N THR A 263 29.90 4.33 5.90
CA THR A 263 31.34 4.43 5.58
C THR A 263 32.00 5.34 6.59
N ARG A 264 32.80 4.79 7.50
CA ARG A 264 33.68 5.56 8.39
C ARG A 264 35.08 4.96 8.35
N TYR A 265 36.06 5.70 7.85
CA TYR A 265 37.45 5.27 7.68
C TYR A 265 37.61 3.98 6.85
N ASP A 266 37.09 3.98 5.61
CA ASP A 266 37.24 2.90 4.61
C ASP A 266 36.74 1.49 5.01
N LYS A 267 36.00 1.37 6.11
CA LYS A 267 35.35 0.13 6.53
C LYS A 267 33.83 0.32 6.59
N GLN A 268 33.10 -0.51 5.84
CA GLN A 268 31.65 -0.60 5.92
C GLN A 268 31.27 -1.18 7.29
N LYS A 269 30.56 -0.40 8.11
CA LYS A 269 30.06 -0.84 9.42
C LYS A 269 28.54 -0.91 9.42
N ILE A 270 28.02 -1.94 10.08
CA ILE A 270 26.60 -2.13 10.36
C ILE A 270 26.08 -0.90 11.10
N ASN A 271 24.87 -0.45 10.76
CA ASN A 271 24.20 0.61 11.50
C ASN A 271 23.91 0.15 12.94
N SER A 272 24.57 0.78 13.90
CA SER A 272 24.49 0.41 15.31
C SER A 272 23.08 0.60 15.89
N GLY A 273 22.32 1.60 15.42
CA GLY A 273 20.95 1.84 15.88
C GLY A 273 20.02 0.66 15.63
N ASN A 274 20.09 0.07 14.43
CA ASN A 274 19.28 -1.09 14.07
C ASN A 274 19.69 -2.33 14.86
N LEU A 275 21.01 -2.51 15.05
CA LEU A 275 21.51 -3.61 15.87
C LEU A 275 21.07 -3.48 17.33
N TYR A 276 21.11 -2.27 17.89
CA TYR A 276 20.64 -2.03 19.26
C TYR A 276 19.13 -2.26 19.40
N GLN A 277 18.34 -1.84 18.42
CA GLN A 277 16.90 -2.09 18.39
C GLN A 277 16.58 -3.59 18.37
N LEU A 278 17.15 -4.34 17.42
CA LEU A 278 16.96 -5.79 17.34
C LEU A 278 17.46 -6.51 18.61
N PHE A 279 18.60 -6.07 19.15
CA PHE A 279 19.14 -6.66 20.37
C PHE A 279 18.25 -6.39 21.59
N ALA A 280 17.66 -5.21 21.69
CA ALA A 280 16.68 -4.89 22.73
C ALA A 280 15.45 -5.82 22.63
N TYR A 281 14.97 -6.12 21.42
CA TYR A 281 13.88 -7.09 21.21
C TYR A 281 14.28 -8.47 21.71
N LEU A 282 15.43 -9.00 21.28
CA LEU A 282 15.90 -10.34 21.68
C LEU A 282 16.04 -10.49 23.18
N LYS A 283 16.55 -9.45 23.86
CA LYS A 283 16.77 -9.46 25.30
C LYS A 283 15.48 -9.34 26.11
N ASN A 284 14.56 -8.46 25.72
CA ASN A 284 13.33 -8.22 26.50
C ASN A 284 12.24 -9.28 26.24
N GLN A 285 12.30 -10.00 25.11
CA GLN A 285 11.39 -11.14 24.88
C GLN A 285 11.82 -12.44 25.59
N GLU A 286 13.02 -12.48 26.16
CA GLU A 286 13.58 -13.70 26.76
C GLU A 286 12.78 -14.10 28.01
N THR A 287 12.32 -15.34 28.04
CA THR A 287 11.67 -16.00 29.18
C THR A 287 12.38 -17.31 29.47
N ASP A 288 11.96 -18.07 30.48
CA ASP A 288 12.54 -19.39 30.77
C ASP A 288 12.25 -20.45 29.71
N SER A 289 11.48 -20.12 28.66
CA SER A 289 11.19 -21.04 27.55
C SER A 289 12.35 -21.12 26.55
N ASP A 290 12.74 -22.34 26.17
CA ASP A 290 13.77 -22.60 25.16
C ASP A 290 13.50 -21.89 23.83
N LEU A 291 12.22 -21.69 23.48
CA LEU A 291 11.80 -20.96 22.29
C LEU A 291 12.33 -19.52 22.27
N THR A 292 12.21 -18.82 23.40
CA THR A 292 12.62 -17.42 23.52
C THR A 292 14.12 -17.29 23.73
N VAL A 293 14.75 -18.17 24.51
CA VAL A 293 16.21 -18.13 24.74
C VAL A 293 17.01 -18.47 23.47
N ASN A 294 16.45 -19.31 22.59
CA ASN A 294 17.03 -19.61 21.28
C ASN A 294 16.48 -18.73 20.15
N CYS A 295 15.73 -17.65 20.46
CA CYS A 295 15.16 -16.76 19.45
C CYS A 295 16.25 -16.21 18.54
N GLU A 296 16.02 -16.26 17.23
CA GLU A 296 16.89 -15.69 16.22
C GLU A 296 16.46 -14.26 15.89
N GLY A 297 17.43 -13.36 15.74
CA GLY A 297 17.21 -12.00 15.24
C GLY A 297 17.78 -11.82 13.85
N ILE A 298 17.03 -11.17 12.95
CA ILE A 298 17.47 -10.89 11.58
C ILE A 298 17.29 -9.41 11.30
N LEU A 299 18.37 -8.73 10.90
CA LEU A 299 18.28 -7.44 10.21
C LEU A 299 18.25 -7.69 8.70
N LEU A 300 17.16 -7.31 8.05
CA LEU A 300 16.96 -7.51 6.62
C LEU A 300 16.95 -6.17 5.87
N TYR A 301 17.83 -6.04 4.88
CA TYR A 301 17.96 -4.84 4.04
C TYR A 301 17.66 -5.18 2.58
N PRO A 302 16.97 -4.33 1.81
CA PRO A 302 16.96 -4.47 0.36
C PRO A 302 18.28 -3.94 -0.22
N SER A 303 18.78 -4.61 -1.26
CA SER A 303 19.95 -4.19 -2.05
C SER A 303 19.62 -4.23 -3.54
N VAL A 304 20.44 -3.56 -4.36
CA VAL A 304 20.34 -3.56 -5.84
C VAL A 304 21.60 -4.13 -6.50
N GLN A 305 22.72 -4.17 -5.78
CA GLN A 305 24.02 -4.59 -6.31
C GLN A 305 24.83 -5.38 -5.28
N ASN A 306 25.01 -4.80 -4.09
CA ASN A 306 25.91 -5.37 -3.08
C ASN A 306 25.13 -6.27 -2.12
N ASN A 307 25.28 -7.57 -2.30
CA ASN A 307 24.75 -8.55 -1.37
C ASN A 307 25.73 -8.81 -0.22
N PHE A 308 25.21 -8.90 0.99
CA PHE A 308 25.98 -9.26 2.17
C PHE A 308 25.16 -10.18 3.07
N VAL A 309 25.88 -11.06 3.77
CA VAL A 309 25.33 -11.92 4.81
C VAL A 309 26.37 -12.02 5.92
N HIS A 310 25.96 -11.68 7.13
CA HIS A 310 26.76 -11.82 8.34
C HIS A 310 25.95 -12.59 9.37
N SER A 311 26.62 -13.47 10.12
CA SER A 311 26.00 -14.26 11.17
C SER A 311 26.86 -14.16 12.43
N PHE A 312 26.22 -13.81 13.53
CA PHE A 312 26.80 -13.67 14.85
C PHE A 312 26.03 -14.53 15.85
N LYS A 313 26.63 -14.76 17.01
CA LYS A 313 26.00 -15.47 18.12
C LYS A 313 26.24 -14.71 19.41
N TYR A 314 25.18 -14.44 20.15
CA TYR A 314 25.25 -13.89 21.50
C TYR A 314 24.54 -14.86 22.44
N LYS A 315 25.32 -15.55 23.30
CA LYS A 315 24.83 -16.68 24.09
C LYS A 315 24.11 -17.71 23.20
N LYS A 316 22.81 -17.94 23.40
CA LYS A 316 21.99 -18.85 22.60
C LYS A 316 21.30 -18.16 21.41
N HIS A 317 21.24 -16.82 21.38
CA HIS A 317 20.65 -16.08 20.26
C HIS A 317 21.58 -16.08 19.04
N ARG A 318 21.02 -16.45 17.89
CA ARG A 318 21.64 -16.21 16.58
C ARG A 318 21.21 -14.84 16.08
N ILE A 319 22.15 -14.05 15.57
CA ILE A 319 21.88 -12.73 14.99
C ILE A 319 22.40 -12.73 13.56
N ARG A 320 21.51 -12.64 12.58
CA ARG A 320 21.87 -12.52 11.16
C ARG A 320 21.64 -11.11 10.66
N ILE A 321 22.52 -10.64 9.79
CA ILE A 321 22.44 -9.33 9.16
C ILE A 321 22.66 -9.56 7.69
N MET A 322 21.64 -9.34 6.88
CA MET A 322 21.67 -9.74 5.47
C MET A 322 20.91 -8.77 4.58
N SER A 323 21.26 -8.81 3.29
CA SER A 323 20.53 -8.10 2.25
C SER A 323 19.81 -9.05 1.29
N ILE A 324 18.68 -8.60 0.75
CA ILE A 324 17.98 -9.23 -0.37
C ILE A 324 18.13 -8.39 -1.63
N ASN A 325 18.68 -8.96 -2.71
CA ASN A 325 18.80 -8.25 -3.97
C ASN A 325 17.43 -8.11 -4.63
N LEU A 326 16.93 -6.89 -4.76
CA LEU A 326 15.67 -6.59 -5.44
C LEU A 326 15.86 -6.32 -6.94
N ASN A 327 17.08 -6.36 -7.46
CA ASN A 327 17.40 -6.16 -8.87
C ASN A 327 17.83 -7.48 -9.53
N GLN A 328 16.91 -8.43 -9.49
CA GLN A 328 16.99 -9.72 -10.14
C GLN A 328 15.57 -10.19 -10.48
N ASP A 329 15.45 -11.31 -11.19
CA ASP A 329 14.16 -11.93 -11.46
C ASP A 329 13.38 -12.24 -10.17
N TRP A 330 12.06 -12.03 -10.20
CA TRP A 330 11.18 -12.20 -9.04
C TRP A 330 11.28 -13.59 -8.40
N GLN A 331 11.45 -14.66 -9.20
CA GLN A 331 11.53 -16.03 -8.68
C GLN A 331 12.80 -16.24 -7.85
N ASN A 332 13.89 -15.55 -8.19
CA ASN A 332 15.11 -15.58 -7.40
C ASN A 332 14.93 -14.85 -6.07
N ILE A 333 14.26 -13.69 -6.07
CA ILE A 333 13.92 -12.94 -4.85
C ILE A 333 13.08 -13.81 -3.92
N ARG A 334 12.02 -14.43 -4.45
CA ARG A 334 11.15 -15.35 -3.71
C ARG A 334 11.94 -16.50 -3.09
N THR A 335 12.81 -17.13 -3.88
CA THR A 335 13.63 -18.26 -3.42
C THR A 335 14.62 -17.85 -2.33
N GLU A 336 15.28 -16.69 -2.48
CA GLU A 336 16.20 -16.17 -1.47
C GLU A 336 15.49 -15.85 -0.16
N LEU A 337 14.30 -15.22 -0.20
CA LEU A 337 13.53 -14.94 1.01
C LEU A 337 13.07 -16.21 1.74
N LEU A 338 12.64 -17.24 1.01
CA LEU A 338 12.26 -18.52 1.60
C LEU A 338 13.44 -19.20 2.30
N LYS A 339 14.64 -19.13 1.72
CA LYS A 339 15.87 -19.67 2.34
C LYS A 339 16.27 -18.98 3.64
N ILE A 340 15.72 -17.81 3.97
CA ILE A 340 16.05 -17.13 5.23
C ILE A 340 15.47 -17.90 6.42
N VAL A 341 14.29 -18.50 6.28
CA VAL A 341 13.50 -19.05 7.39
C VAL A 341 13.53 -20.58 7.47
N VAL A 342 14.17 -21.22 6.49
CA VAL A 342 14.55 -22.64 6.47
C VAL A 342 15.91 -22.78 7.14
#